data_AF-A0AA46A6H5-F1
#
_entry.id   AF-A0AA46A6H5-F1
#
_cell.length_a   1.000
_cell.length_b   1.000
_cell.length_c   1.000
_cell.angle_alpha   90.00
_cell.angle_beta   90.00
_cell.angle_gamma   90.00
#
_symmetry.space_group_name_H-M   'P 1'
#
loop_
_entity.id
_entity.type
_entity.pdbx_description
1 polymer ?
#
loop_
_entity_poly.entity_id
_entity_poly.type
_entity_poly.pdbx_seq_one_letter_code
_entity_poly.pdbx_strand_id
1 'polypeptide(L)'
;MSDLITLSTGEVLDVAAWPLPEGAVDDGQPVSRSRLATIFCKSENTITDWIAKGMPVASGGRNGVSYEFNLAHCWAWRQWRDASDEAARRQQSESDRQNRLAFLNHDTDTEREIGHLTPAEIRAMAEAEYHRNRVAEQRGDLVRKDRVRAVFEDIFVSIGAEMDTLPDYAEMNFGLSAQQVAQLEERCDQARMDIRQQVEQLLERSGVVVPMTGKQAELGL
;
A
#
# COMPACT_ATOMS: atom_id res chain seq x y z
N MET A 1 37.95 -28.30 -0.90
CA MET A 1 38.45 -28.23 0.49
C MET A 1 37.37 -27.53 1.27
N SER A 2 36.74 -28.20 2.22
CA SER A 2 35.63 -27.65 3.00
C SER A 2 36.23 -26.80 4.12
N ASP A 3 36.19 -25.48 3.97
CA ASP A 3 36.65 -24.56 5.01
C ASP A 3 35.53 -24.45 6.06
N LEU A 4 35.63 -25.29 7.09
CA LEU A 4 34.69 -25.35 8.20
C LEU A 4 35.19 -24.41 9.30
N ILE A 5 34.32 -23.48 9.75
CA ILE A 5 34.60 -22.65 10.92
C ILE A 5 33.73 -23.09 12.09
N THR A 6 34.33 -23.19 13.27
CA THR A 6 33.60 -23.42 14.51
C THR A 6 33.25 -22.07 15.13
N LEU A 7 31.96 -21.81 15.28
CA LEU A 7 31.46 -20.60 15.92
C LEU A 7 31.59 -20.68 17.44
N SER A 8 31.55 -19.54 18.12
CA SER A 8 31.56 -19.48 19.59
C SER A 8 30.35 -20.16 20.25
N THR A 9 29.30 -20.44 19.47
CA THR A 9 28.10 -21.18 19.87
C THR A 9 28.28 -22.70 19.82
N GLY A 10 29.40 -23.19 19.27
CA GLY A 10 29.68 -24.62 19.07
C GLY A 10 29.19 -25.18 17.73
N GLU A 11 28.50 -24.36 16.92
CA GLU A 11 28.04 -24.73 15.59
C GLU A 11 29.17 -24.70 14.56
N VAL A 12 29.13 -25.64 13.61
CA VAL A 12 30.10 -25.71 12.51
C VAL A 12 29.45 -25.10 11.27
N LEU A 13 30.02 -23.99 10.78
CA LEU A 13 29.58 -23.33 9.56
C LEU A 13 30.51 -23.71 8.40
N ASP A 14 29.92 -24.16 7.29
CA ASP A 14 30.63 -24.36 6.03
C ASP A 14 30.74 -23.03 5.28
N VAL A 15 31.96 -22.52 5.11
CA VAL A 15 32.24 -21.26 4.42
C VAL A 15 31.89 -21.38 2.93
N ALA A 16 31.97 -22.58 2.34
CA ALA A 16 31.63 -22.80 0.93
C ALA A 16 30.13 -22.60 0.62
N ALA A 17 29.26 -22.69 1.64
CA ALA A 17 27.83 -22.43 1.50
C ALA A 17 27.51 -20.94 1.29
N TRP A 18 28.45 -20.05 1.62
CA TRP A 18 28.28 -18.60 1.57
C TRP A 18 29.48 -17.95 0.87
N PRO A 19 29.61 -18.12 -0.45
CA PRO A 19 30.75 -17.58 -1.19
C PRO A 19 30.76 -16.05 -1.16
N LEU A 20 31.96 -15.48 -1.28
CA LEU A 20 32.14 -14.04 -1.43
C LEU A 20 31.40 -13.52 -2.68
N PRO A 21 30.90 -12.28 -2.66
CA PRO A 21 30.19 -11.71 -3.78
C PRO A 21 31.09 -11.59 -5.02
N GLU A 22 30.48 -11.69 -6.20
CA GLU A 22 31.18 -11.65 -7.48
C GLU A 22 31.98 -10.34 -7.62
N GLY A 23 33.29 -10.46 -7.86
CA GLY A 23 34.22 -9.32 -7.93
C GLY A 23 34.96 -8.98 -6.63
N ALA A 24 34.66 -9.65 -5.52
CA ALA A 24 35.48 -9.55 -4.31
C ALA A 24 36.82 -10.29 -4.52
N VAL A 25 37.93 -9.58 -4.29
CA VAL A 25 39.26 -10.16 -4.28
C VAL A 25 39.61 -10.52 -2.84
N ASP A 26 39.80 -11.80 -2.57
CA ASP A 26 40.36 -12.29 -1.33
C ASP A 26 41.80 -12.76 -1.58
N ASP A 27 42.77 -11.96 -1.11
CA ASP A 27 44.19 -12.27 -1.22
C ASP A 27 44.63 -13.35 -0.21
N GLY A 28 43.71 -13.89 0.60
CA GLY A 28 43.99 -14.87 1.66
C GLY A 28 44.80 -14.29 2.83
N GLN A 29 45.03 -12.97 2.84
CA GLN A 29 45.79 -12.28 3.85
C GLN A 29 44.91 -11.88 5.04
N PRO A 30 45.44 -11.95 6.28
CA PRO A 30 44.70 -11.48 7.45
C PRO A 30 44.38 -9.98 7.33
N VAL A 31 43.10 -9.66 7.51
CA VAL A 31 42.56 -8.31 7.42
C VAL A 31 42.47 -7.72 8.82
N SER A 32 42.90 -6.47 8.99
CA SER A 32 42.73 -5.72 10.25
C SER A 32 41.28 -5.22 10.43
N ARG A 33 40.89 -4.88 11.65
CA ARG A 33 39.54 -4.38 11.96
C ARG A 33 39.11 -3.18 11.11
N SER A 34 39.99 -2.21 10.90
CA SER A 34 39.70 -1.00 10.12
C SER A 34 39.47 -1.32 8.64
N ARG A 35 40.33 -2.17 8.06
CA ARG A 35 40.18 -2.63 6.67
C ARG A 35 38.90 -3.46 6.49
N LEU A 36 38.57 -4.31 7.46
CA LEU A 36 37.32 -5.09 7.43
C LEU A 36 36.07 -4.20 7.49
N ALA A 37 36.10 -3.15 8.31
CA ALA A 37 35.04 -2.16 8.42
C ALA A 37 34.83 -1.42 7.07
N THR A 38 35.91 -1.04 6.39
CA THR A 38 35.85 -0.44 5.05
C THR A 38 35.28 -1.39 4.02
N ILE A 39 35.74 -2.66 3.98
CA ILE A 39 35.26 -3.66 3.01
C ILE A 39 33.75 -3.93 3.19
N PHE A 40 33.26 -4.00 4.43
CA PHE A 40 31.84 -4.20 4.70
C PHE A 40 30.99 -2.92 4.71
N CYS A 41 31.59 -1.76 4.45
CA CYS A 41 30.94 -0.44 4.54
C CYS A 41 30.22 -0.22 5.89
N LYS A 42 30.88 -0.60 6.99
CA LYS A 42 30.39 -0.45 8.38
C LYS A 42 31.39 0.32 9.24
N SER A 43 30.96 0.75 10.43
CA SER A 43 31.85 1.36 11.41
C SER A 43 32.67 0.30 12.16
N GLU A 44 33.84 0.67 12.67
CA GLU A 44 34.64 -0.22 13.53
C GLU A 44 33.89 -0.64 14.81
N ASN A 45 32.97 0.19 15.29
CA ASN A 45 32.10 -0.13 16.42
C ASN A 45 31.16 -1.30 16.08
N THR A 46 30.56 -1.28 14.88
CA THR A 46 29.73 -2.40 14.40
C THR A 46 30.53 -3.70 14.29
N ILE A 47 31.78 -3.64 13.84
CA ILE A 47 32.66 -4.82 13.81
C ILE A 47 32.97 -5.30 15.23
N THR A 48 33.19 -4.39 16.17
CA THR A 48 33.41 -4.72 17.59
C THR A 48 32.18 -5.40 18.20
N ASP A 49 30.97 -4.93 17.88
CA ASP A 49 29.72 -5.59 18.30
C ASP A 49 29.60 -6.99 17.68
N TRP A 50 30.06 -7.19 16.44
CA TRP A 50 30.03 -8.50 15.79
C TRP A 50 30.99 -9.49 16.44
N ILE A 51 32.19 -9.03 16.86
CA ILE A 51 33.12 -9.85 17.66
C ILE A 51 32.45 -10.29 18.96
N ALA A 52 31.77 -9.38 19.66
CA ALA A 52 31.04 -9.72 20.89
C ALA A 52 29.90 -10.73 20.67
N LYS A 53 29.31 -10.73 19.46
CA LYS A 53 28.27 -11.68 19.02
C LYS A 53 28.82 -13.01 18.48
N GLY A 54 30.14 -13.22 18.52
CA GLY A 54 30.76 -14.49 18.12
C GLY A 54 31.27 -14.55 16.69
N MET A 55 31.54 -13.40 16.05
CA MET A 55 32.19 -13.38 14.73
C MET A 55 33.57 -14.05 14.78
N PRO A 56 33.93 -14.88 13.78
CA PRO A 56 35.22 -15.58 13.74
C PRO A 56 36.39 -14.59 13.70
N VAL A 57 37.38 -14.84 14.56
CA VAL A 57 38.65 -14.10 14.65
C VAL A 57 39.77 -15.09 14.38
N ALA A 58 40.70 -14.75 13.46
CA ALA A 58 41.80 -15.64 13.10
C ALA A 58 42.93 -15.60 14.15
N SER A 59 43.21 -14.41 14.71
CA SER A 59 44.16 -14.24 15.82
C SER A 59 43.64 -13.18 16.81
N GLY A 60 43.55 -13.57 18.09
CA GLY A 60 42.95 -12.77 19.15
C GLY A 60 43.91 -11.72 19.72
N GLY A 61 43.43 -10.47 19.80
CA GLY A 61 44.15 -9.38 20.46
C GLY A 61 44.23 -9.58 21.97
N ARG A 62 45.38 -10.01 22.49
CA ARG A 62 45.78 -9.80 23.89
C ARG A 62 46.83 -8.70 23.93
N ASN A 63 46.73 -7.81 24.93
CA ASN A 63 47.63 -6.69 25.27
C ASN A 63 48.62 -6.29 24.15
N GLY A 64 48.17 -5.42 23.24
CA GLY A 64 49.02 -4.79 22.22
C GLY A 64 49.04 -5.47 20.84
N VAL A 65 48.37 -6.62 20.65
CA VAL A 65 48.26 -7.30 19.36
C VAL A 65 46.96 -6.89 18.65
N SER A 66 47.06 -6.48 17.38
CA SER A 66 45.90 -6.12 16.55
C SER A 66 45.12 -7.36 16.14
N TYR A 67 43.78 -7.26 16.10
CA TYR A 67 42.92 -8.36 15.64
C TYR A 67 43.15 -8.66 14.17
N GLU A 68 43.27 -9.94 13.84
CA GLU A 68 43.36 -10.45 12.48
C GLU A 68 42.11 -11.25 12.11
N PHE A 69 41.55 -10.94 10.95
CA PHE A 69 40.31 -11.52 10.42
C PHE A 69 40.54 -12.17 9.06
N ASN A 70 39.85 -13.26 8.78
CA ASN A 70 39.76 -13.83 7.44
C ASN A 70 38.47 -13.32 6.78
N LEU A 71 38.57 -12.74 5.57
CA LEU A 71 37.46 -12.09 4.90
C LEU A 71 36.33 -13.07 4.54
N ALA A 72 36.66 -14.23 3.95
CA ALA A 72 35.70 -15.27 3.62
C ALA A 72 34.95 -15.78 4.86
N HIS A 73 35.66 -15.98 5.98
CA HIS A 73 35.05 -16.48 7.22
C HIS A 73 34.10 -15.45 7.84
N CYS A 74 34.49 -14.17 7.87
CA CYS A 74 33.62 -13.10 8.39
C CYS A 74 32.39 -12.89 7.51
N TRP A 75 32.52 -13.04 6.19
CA TRP A 75 31.39 -12.97 5.25
C TRP A 75 30.41 -14.10 5.45
N ALA A 76 30.89 -15.35 5.52
CA ALA A 76 30.04 -16.51 5.74
C ALA A 76 29.26 -16.40 7.05
N TRP A 77 29.92 -15.99 8.15
CA TRP A 77 29.25 -15.77 9.43
C TRP A 77 28.15 -14.71 9.35
N ARG A 78 28.42 -13.60 8.65
CA ARG A 78 27.41 -12.54 8.47
C ARG A 78 26.20 -13.04 7.71
N GLN A 79 26.40 -13.74 6.60
CA GLN A 79 25.30 -14.26 5.79
C GLN A 79 24.47 -15.30 6.55
N TRP A 80 25.14 -16.19 7.29
CA TRP A 80 24.47 -17.13 8.18
C TRP A 80 23.64 -16.42 9.26
N ARG A 81 24.21 -15.40 9.92
CA ARG A 81 23.49 -14.61 10.93
C ARG A 81 22.29 -13.88 10.32
N ASP A 82 22.48 -13.19 9.21
CA ASP A 82 21.41 -12.44 8.54
C ASP A 82 20.30 -13.40 8.08
N ALA A 83 20.64 -14.62 7.63
CA ALA A 83 19.67 -15.66 7.30
C ALA A 83 18.94 -16.22 8.53
N SER A 84 19.65 -16.40 9.66
CA SER A 84 19.08 -16.87 10.94
C SER A 84 18.12 -15.84 11.54
N ASP A 85 18.52 -14.55 11.54
CA ASP A 85 17.69 -13.44 12.01
C ASP A 85 16.41 -13.31 11.18
N GLU A 86 16.53 -13.46 9.85
CA GLU A 86 15.40 -13.41 8.94
C GLU A 86 14.47 -14.63 9.13
N ALA A 87 15.00 -15.82 9.38
CA ALA A 87 14.21 -17.01 9.70
C ALA A 87 13.45 -16.83 11.03
N ALA A 88 14.10 -16.28 12.07
CA ALA A 88 13.47 -15.97 13.35
C ALA A 88 12.34 -14.94 13.21
N ARG A 89 12.54 -13.88 12.41
CA ARG A 89 11.49 -12.89 12.10
C ARG A 89 10.30 -13.50 11.38
N ARG A 90 10.53 -14.40 10.43
CA ARG A 90 9.44 -15.12 9.74
C ARG A 90 8.66 -16.01 10.68
N GLN A 91 9.34 -16.74 11.57
CA GLN A 91 8.69 -17.58 12.57
C GLN A 91 7.85 -16.74 13.54
N GLN A 92 8.38 -15.60 14.00
CA GLN A 92 7.63 -14.67 14.85
C GLN A 92 6.39 -14.12 14.12
N SER A 93 6.55 -13.68 12.87
CA SER A 93 5.44 -13.17 12.06
C SER A 93 4.35 -14.22 11.85
N GLU A 94 4.73 -15.47 11.62
CA GLU A 94 3.80 -16.59 11.47
C GLU A 94 3.11 -16.94 12.79
N SER A 95 3.83 -16.90 13.92
CA SER A 95 3.23 -17.07 15.26
C SER A 95 2.25 -15.94 15.57
N ASP A 96 2.59 -14.69 15.24
CA ASP A 96 1.71 -13.54 15.42
C ASP A 96 0.46 -13.65 14.54
N ARG A 97 0.61 -14.13 13.29
CA ARG A 97 -0.51 -14.42 12.38
C ARG A 97 -1.42 -15.51 12.94
N GLN A 98 -0.85 -16.59 13.47
CA GLN A 98 -1.61 -17.69 14.09
C GLN A 98 -2.31 -17.25 15.37
N ASN A 99 -1.63 -16.48 16.22
CA ASN A 99 -2.21 -15.89 17.42
C ASN A 99 -3.38 -14.97 17.06
N ARG A 100 -3.22 -14.13 16.03
CA ARG A 100 -4.30 -13.27 15.52
C ARG A 100 -5.52 -14.08 15.09
N LEU A 101 -5.33 -15.19 14.37
CA LEU A 101 -6.41 -16.10 13.98
C LEU A 101 -7.06 -16.79 15.20
N ALA A 102 -6.26 -17.17 16.19
CA ALA A 102 -6.76 -17.80 17.41
C ALA A 102 -7.61 -16.85 18.27
N PHE A 103 -7.19 -15.57 18.39
CA PHE A 103 -7.98 -14.54 19.05
C PHE A 103 -9.28 -14.23 18.29
N LEU A 104 -9.24 -14.19 16.95
CA LEU A 104 -10.43 -14.00 16.11
C LEU A 104 -11.46 -15.13 16.27
N ASN A 105 -11.02 -16.37 16.43
CA ASN A 105 -11.93 -17.52 16.61
C ASN A 105 -12.56 -17.60 18.01
N HIS A 106 -12.06 -16.84 18.99
CA HIS A 106 -12.53 -16.89 20.37
C HIS A 106 -13.54 -15.76 20.71
N ASP A 107 -13.65 -14.74 19.85
CA ASP A 107 -14.66 -13.68 19.93
C ASP A 107 -15.80 -13.96 18.95
N THR A 108 -16.69 -14.90 19.32
CA THR A 108 -18.02 -14.97 18.71
C THR A 108 -18.93 -13.94 19.37
N ASP A 109 -18.78 -12.69 18.98
CA ASP A 109 -19.88 -11.71 19.00
C ASP A 109 -19.61 -10.64 17.93
N THR A 110 -20.54 -10.60 16.98
CA THR A 110 -20.68 -9.67 15.86
C THR A 110 -20.40 -8.22 16.26
N GLU A 111 -19.28 -7.59 15.83
CA GLU A 111 -19.16 -6.12 15.58
C GLU A 111 -17.78 -5.52 15.20
N ARG A 112 -16.72 -6.24 14.80
CA ARG A 112 -15.38 -5.61 14.72
C ARG A 112 -14.57 -5.83 13.44
N GLU A 113 -15.12 -5.47 12.29
CA GLU A 113 -14.31 -5.39 11.05
C GLU A 113 -13.38 -4.15 11.00
N ILE A 114 -13.43 -3.26 12.01
CA ILE A 114 -12.55 -2.07 12.13
C ILE A 114 -11.58 -2.18 13.33
N GLY A 115 -11.74 -3.18 14.21
CA GLY A 115 -11.07 -3.22 15.52
C GLY A 115 -9.66 -3.86 15.56
N HIS A 116 -9.17 -4.44 14.47
CA HIS A 116 -7.99 -5.32 14.48
C HIS A 116 -6.71 -4.72 13.90
N LEU A 117 -6.73 -3.45 13.50
CA LEU A 117 -5.54 -2.72 13.08
C LEU A 117 -5.01 -1.93 14.27
N THR A 118 -3.71 -1.99 14.51
CA THR A 118 -3.08 -1.09 15.48
C THR A 118 -3.28 0.37 15.01
N PRO A 119 -3.35 1.36 15.91
CA PRO A 119 -3.51 2.76 15.51
C PRO A 119 -2.47 3.25 14.49
N ALA A 120 -1.27 2.64 14.48
CA ALA A 120 -0.22 2.92 13.50
C ALA A 120 -0.56 2.34 12.11
N GLU A 121 -1.09 1.12 12.03
CA GLU A 121 -1.51 0.50 10.78
C GLU A 121 -2.74 1.19 10.19
N ILE A 122 -3.70 1.61 11.02
CA ILE A 122 -4.84 2.44 10.58
C ILE A 122 -4.34 3.73 9.94
N ARG A 123 -3.35 4.39 10.59
CA ARG A 123 -2.79 5.64 10.09
C ARG A 123 -2.03 5.44 8.77
N ALA A 124 -1.21 4.39 8.68
CA ALA A 124 -0.46 4.06 7.46
C ALA A 124 -1.39 3.69 6.30
N MET A 125 -2.48 2.96 6.57
CA MET A 125 -3.49 2.61 5.59
C MET A 125 -4.26 3.85 5.11
N ALA A 126 -4.69 4.72 6.03
CA ALA A 126 -5.36 5.96 5.70
C ALA A 126 -4.46 6.91 4.89
N GLU A 127 -3.17 6.96 5.20
CA GLU A 127 -2.19 7.77 4.46
C GLU A 127 -1.95 7.20 3.04
N ALA A 128 -1.82 5.88 2.91
CA ALA A 128 -1.72 5.21 1.61
C ALA A 128 -2.98 5.43 0.75
N GLU A 129 -4.17 5.31 1.33
CA GLU A 129 -5.44 5.61 0.67
C GLU A 129 -5.53 7.09 0.25
N TYR A 130 -5.12 8.01 1.13
CA TYR A 130 -5.07 9.43 0.80
C TYR A 130 -4.17 9.71 -0.41
N HIS A 131 -2.97 9.11 -0.46
CA HIS A 131 -2.08 9.26 -1.61
C HIS A 131 -2.66 8.67 -2.89
N ARG A 132 -3.30 7.50 -2.81
CA ARG A 132 -3.98 6.87 -3.96
C ARG A 132 -5.15 7.73 -4.48
N ASN A 133 -5.98 8.25 -3.58
CA ASN A 133 -7.12 9.09 -3.92
C ASN A 133 -6.68 10.44 -4.51
N ARG A 134 -5.60 11.03 -3.99
CA ARG A 134 -5.04 12.28 -4.52
C ARG A 134 -4.47 12.11 -5.93
N VAL A 135 -3.79 10.99 -6.21
CA VAL A 135 -3.30 10.68 -7.56
C VAL A 135 -4.46 10.45 -8.52
N ALA A 136 -5.53 9.80 -8.07
CA ALA A 136 -6.75 9.59 -8.87
C ALA A 136 -7.53 10.91 -9.13
N GLU A 137 -7.59 11.83 -8.16
CA GLU A 137 -8.19 13.17 -8.35
C GLU A 137 -7.41 14.00 -9.38
N GLN A 138 -6.07 13.94 -9.37
CA GLN A 138 -5.23 14.61 -10.36
C GLN A 138 -5.39 14.05 -11.78
N ARG A 139 -5.76 12.77 -11.91
CA ARG A 139 -6.08 12.12 -13.19
C ARG A 139 -7.52 12.40 -13.65
N GLY A 140 -8.35 12.99 -12.80
CA GLY A 140 -9.76 13.23 -13.08
C GLY A 140 -10.68 12.02 -12.84
N ASP A 141 -10.13 10.93 -12.28
CA ASP A 141 -10.90 9.70 -11.98
C ASP A 141 -11.80 9.87 -10.75
N LEU A 142 -11.46 10.82 -9.88
CA LEU A 142 -12.25 11.18 -8.69
C LEU A 142 -12.59 12.67 -8.73
N VAL A 143 -13.86 12.98 -8.45
CA VAL A 143 -14.37 14.35 -8.38
C VAL A 143 -14.93 14.60 -6.98
N ARG A 144 -14.70 15.79 -6.44
CA ARG A 144 -15.24 16.18 -5.13
C ARG A 144 -16.76 16.11 -5.14
N LYS A 145 -17.35 15.37 -4.19
CA LYS A 145 -18.81 15.22 -4.07
C LYS A 145 -19.56 16.56 -4.05
N ASP A 146 -19.00 17.58 -3.39
CA ASP A 146 -19.65 18.88 -3.26
C ASP A 146 -19.73 19.60 -4.61
N ARG A 147 -18.73 19.39 -5.47
CA ARG A 147 -18.73 19.91 -6.85
C ARG A 147 -19.76 19.19 -7.70
N VAL A 148 -19.84 17.86 -7.59
CA VAL A 148 -20.84 17.06 -8.31
C VAL A 148 -22.25 17.48 -7.89
N ARG A 149 -22.49 17.61 -6.58
CA ARG A 149 -23.76 18.10 -6.03
C ARG A 149 -24.13 19.48 -6.60
N ALA A 150 -23.22 20.45 -6.58
CA ALA A 150 -23.48 21.80 -7.09
C ALA A 150 -23.85 21.77 -8.59
N VAL A 151 -23.14 20.98 -9.39
CA VAL A 151 -23.44 20.83 -10.82
C VAL A 151 -24.83 20.23 -11.05
N PHE A 152 -25.21 19.18 -10.30
CA PHE A 152 -26.55 18.62 -10.40
C PHE A 152 -27.63 19.60 -9.95
N GLU A 153 -27.40 20.36 -8.87
CA GLU A 153 -28.30 21.40 -8.39
C GLU A 153 -28.55 22.47 -9.47
N ASP A 154 -27.49 22.98 -10.09
CA ASP A 154 -27.58 23.96 -11.18
C ASP A 154 -28.33 23.41 -12.40
N ILE A 155 -28.07 22.15 -12.77
CA ILE A 155 -28.77 21.49 -13.88
C ILE A 155 -30.27 21.36 -13.59
N PHE A 156 -30.64 20.91 -12.39
CA PHE A 156 -32.06 20.75 -12.04
C PHE A 156 -32.80 22.08 -11.98
N VAL A 157 -32.15 23.14 -11.46
CA VAL A 157 -32.73 24.50 -11.48
C VAL A 157 -32.93 24.99 -12.91
N SER A 158 -31.93 24.81 -13.79
CA SER A 158 -32.02 25.23 -15.19
C SER A 158 -33.11 24.48 -15.95
N ILE A 159 -33.22 23.16 -15.78
CA ILE A 159 -34.28 22.35 -16.42
C ILE A 159 -35.65 22.75 -15.87
N GLY A 160 -35.76 23.00 -14.56
CA GLY A 160 -36.97 23.50 -13.93
C GLY A 160 -37.45 24.78 -14.60
N ALA A 161 -36.59 25.81 -14.65
CA ALA A 161 -36.94 27.08 -15.28
C ALA A 161 -37.32 26.95 -16.77
N GLU A 162 -36.64 26.08 -17.53
CA GLU A 162 -36.98 25.84 -18.93
C GLU A 162 -38.35 25.19 -19.07
N MET A 163 -38.68 24.21 -18.22
CA MET A 163 -39.99 23.55 -18.23
C MET A 163 -41.14 24.50 -17.82
N ASP A 164 -40.87 25.55 -17.03
CA ASP A 164 -41.89 26.53 -16.63
C ASP A 164 -42.24 27.45 -17.79
N THR A 165 -41.23 27.80 -18.59
CA THR A 165 -41.35 28.77 -19.69
C THR A 165 -41.67 28.11 -21.03
N LEU A 166 -41.53 26.79 -21.14
CA LEU A 166 -41.81 26.03 -22.36
C LEU A 166 -43.26 26.18 -22.87
N PRO A 167 -44.31 26.16 -22.02
CA PRO A 167 -45.69 26.36 -22.49
C PRO A 167 -45.92 27.74 -23.09
N ASP A 168 -45.41 28.79 -22.44
CA ASP A 168 -45.45 30.18 -22.93
C ASP A 168 -44.70 30.32 -24.26
N TYR A 169 -43.51 29.74 -24.34
CA TYR A 169 -42.73 29.71 -25.57
C TYR A 169 -43.50 29.02 -26.70
N ALA A 170 -44.18 27.92 -26.39
CA ALA A 170 -44.93 27.17 -27.37
C ALA A 170 -46.22 27.89 -27.83
N GLU A 171 -46.90 28.59 -26.92
CA GLU A 171 -48.01 29.49 -27.26
C GLU A 171 -47.56 30.56 -28.26
N MET A 172 -46.47 31.25 -27.93
CA MET A 172 -45.98 32.40 -28.70
C MET A 172 -45.43 31.99 -30.08
N ASN A 173 -44.74 30.85 -30.18
CA ASN A 173 -44.06 30.44 -31.41
C ASN A 173 -44.87 29.47 -32.30
N PHE A 174 -45.75 28.65 -31.73
CA PHE A 174 -46.54 27.67 -32.47
C PHE A 174 -48.03 28.03 -32.54
N GLY A 175 -48.47 29.11 -31.87
CA GLY A 175 -49.86 29.58 -31.92
C GLY A 175 -50.82 28.59 -31.25
N LEU A 176 -50.39 27.95 -30.17
CA LEU A 176 -51.24 27.04 -29.41
C LEU A 176 -52.45 27.78 -28.84
N SER A 177 -53.58 27.10 -28.79
CA SER A 177 -54.77 27.60 -28.08
C SER A 177 -54.58 27.48 -26.56
N ALA A 178 -55.30 28.28 -25.78
CA ALA A 178 -55.25 28.23 -24.31
C ALA A 178 -55.51 26.82 -23.73
N GLN A 179 -56.37 26.02 -24.38
CA GLN A 179 -56.63 24.64 -23.96
C GLN A 179 -55.42 23.73 -24.21
N GLN A 180 -54.67 23.95 -25.29
CA GLN A 180 -53.46 23.19 -25.61
C GLN A 180 -52.28 23.60 -24.73
N VAL A 181 -52.19 24.88 -24.35
CA VAL A 181 -51.20 25.38 -23.39
C VAL A 181 -51.43 24.73 -22.01
N ALA A 182 -52.67 24.71 -21.52
CA ALA A 182 -53.00 24.04 -20.25
C ALA A 182 -52.66 22.53 -20.26
N GLN A 183 -52.88 21.84 -21.39
CA GLN A 183 -52.46 20.43 -21.54
C GLN A 183 -50.94 20.27 -21.53
N LEU A 184 -50.20 21.25 -22.07
CA LEU A 184 -48.75 21.25 -22.09
C LEU A 184 -48.16 21.58 -20.71
N GLU A 185 -48.76 22.51 -19.97
CA GLU A 185 -48.44 22.80 -18.56
C GLU A 185 -48.60 21.53 -17.71
N GLU A 186 -49.77 20.88 -17.78
CA GLU A 186 -50.04 19.64 -17.05
C GLU A 186 -49.03 18.54 -17.42
N ARG A 187 -48.65 18.46 -18.70
CA ARG A 187 -47.63 17.51 -19.15
C ARG A 187 -46.24 17.82 -18.61
N CYS A 188 -45.86 19.10 -18.52
CA CYS A 188 -44.58 19.53 -17.96
C CYS A 188 -44.52 19.25 -16.46
N ASP A 189 -45.59 19.53 -15.72
CA ASP A 189 -45.70 19.23 -14.31
C ASP A 189 -45.61 17.72 -14.04
N GLN A 190 -46.33 16.91 -14.82
CA GLN A 190 -46.23 15.46 -14.72
C GLN A 190 -44.81 14.97 -14.98
N ALA A 191 -44.13 15.49 -16.00
CA ALA A 191 -42.75 15.12 -16.30
C ALA A 191 -41.78 15.48 -15.16
N ARG A 192 -42.00 16.60 -14.45
CA ARG A 192 -41.21 16.94 -13.25
C ARG A 192 -41.45 15.96 -12.11
N MET A 193 -42.71 15.59 -11.86
CA MET A 193 -43.04 14.60 -10.84
C MET A 193 -42.42 13.24 -11.15
N ASP A 194 -42.46 12.82 -12.41
CA ASP A 194 -41.86 11.55 -12.86
C ASP A 194 -40.33 11.56 -12.67
N ILE A 195 -39.64 12.65 -13.05
CA ILE A 195 -38.19 12.80 -12.85
C ILE A 195 -37.84 12.72 -11.36
N ARG A 196 -38.59 13.44 -10.51
CA ARG A 196 -38.40 13.39 -9.06
C ARG A 196 -38.53 11.96 -8.52
N GLN A 197 -39.58 11.26 -8.91
CA GLN A 197 -39.81 9.89 -8.46
C GLN A 197 -38.70 8.94 -8.91
N GLN A 198 -38.19 9.10 -10.14
CA GLN A 198 -37.04 8.32 -10.62
C GLN A 198 -35.77 8.60 -9.83
N VAL A 199 -35.49 9.86 -9.50
CA VAL A 199 -34.34 10.24 -8.68
C VAL A 199 -34.46 9.65 -7.27
N GLU A 200 -35.64 9.75 -6.63
CA GLU A 200 -35.90 9.14 -5.31
C GLU A 200 -35.69 7.62 -5.35
N GLN A 201 -36.22 6.92 -6.37
CA GLN A 201 -36.02 5.47 -6.54
C GLN A 201 -34.54 5.09 -6.76
N LEU A 202 -33.78 5.91 -7.49
CA LEU A 202 -32.35 5.66 -7.70
C LEU A 202 -31.54 5.87 -6.41
N LEU A 203 -31.93 6.83 -5.57
CA LEU A 203 -31.29 7.10 -4.28
C LEU A 203 -31.63 6.03 -3.23
N GLU A 204 -32.85 5.49 -3.25
CA GLU A 204 -33.28 4.40 -2.37
C GLU A 204 -32.61 3.06 -2.70
N ARG A 205 -32.22 2.85 -3.96
CA ARG A 205 -31.42 1.69 -4.41
C ARG A 205 -29.97 1.83 -3.93
N SER A 206 -29.76 1.58 -2.64
CA SER A 206 -28.44 1.55 -2.03
C SER A 206 -27.54 0.48 -2.67
N GLY A 207 -26.36 0.91 -3.15
CA GLY A 207 -25.14 0.12 -3.00
C GLY A 207 -24.58 -0.64 -4.20
N VAL A 208 -24.88 -0.29 -5.46
CA VAL A 208 -24.05 -0.79 -6.57
C VAL A 208 -23.01 0.26 -6.92
N VAL A 209 -21.78 0.06 -6.44
CA VAL A 209 -20.60 0.72 -6.99
C VAL A 209 -20.44 0.19 -8.42
N VAL A 210 -20.99 0.91 -9.39
CA VAL A 210 -20.69 0.64 -10.80
C VAL A 210 -19.32 1.23 -11.06
N PRO A 211 -18.28 0.43 -11.34
CA PRO A 211 -17.03 0.99 -11.84
C PRO A 211 -17.37 1.76 -13.12
N MET A 212 -17.02 3.05 -13.15
CA MET A 212 -17.00 3.85 -14.38
C MET A 212 -15.87 3.32 -15.26
N THR A 213 -16.00 2.10 -15.77
CA THR A 213 -15.10 1.56 -16.78
C THR A 213 -15.40 2.35 -18.05
N GLY A 214 -14.56 3.35 -18.32
CA GLY A 214 -14.59 4.05 -19.59
C GLY A 214 -14.60 3.01 -20.71
N LYS A 215 -15.63 3.07 -21.56
CA LYS A 215 -15.57 2.45 -22.87
C LYS A 215 -14.40 3.10 -23.61
N GLN A 216 -13.20 2.53 -23.49
CA GLN A 216 -12.20 2.64 -24.53
C GLN A 216 -12.81 1.96 -25.75
N ALA A 217 -13.55 2.75 -26.52
CA ALA A 217 -14.02 2.37 -27.82
C ALA A 217 -12.80 2.07 -28.68
N GLU A 218 -12.82 0.86 -29.23
CA GLU A 218 -11.90 0.34 -30.21
C GLU A 218 -11.66 1.37 -31.32
N LEU A 219 -10.43 1.87 -31.40
CA LEU A 219 -9.86 2.44 -32.62
C LEU A 219 -8.56 1.68 -32.89
N GLY A 220 -8.72 0.44 -33.34
CA GLY A 220 -7.70 -0.29 -34.08
C GLY A 220 -8.03 -0.16 -35.56
N LEU A 221 -7.21 0.62 -36.26
CA LEU A 221 -7.06 0.62 -37.73
C LEU A 221 -6.56 -0.75 -38.22
#